data_AF-M1ASP1-F1
#
_entry.id   AF-M1ASP1-F1
#
_cell.length_a   1.000
_cell.length_b   1.000
_cell.length_c   1.000
_cell.angle_alpha   90.00
_cell.angle_beta   90.00
_cell.angle_gamma   90.00
#
_symmetry.space_group_name_H-M   'P 1'
#
loop_
_entity.id
_entity.type
_entity.pdbx_description
1 polymer ?
#
loop_
_entity_poly.entity_id
_entity_poly.type
_entity_poly.pdbx_seq_one_letter_code
_entity_poly.pdbx_strand_id
1 'polypeptide(L)'
;MAALRSKLRFITSQHHHHLRHYSAASILNPDSKSPLSGKDKSRAALTLLKSETNPQRILDICRAAALTPESHLDRIAYSKAISKLKDLNHFSGIRSFLQESTTRPDLKSERFISHFIVLYGQAGLLDEAKRTFEEMEKMGIQRTERTLNALLFACVLAKNYAEMKRVFVEFPKKYGFVPNLDTYNVVIKGFCESGSASSVYSILDEMKRNNVKPNAESFGNCISGFYKEEKYEDVGKMLEMMKGYKMVTGISTYNVRIQSLCKLKKSGEAKALLDGILSRGLKANCATYGHLILGFCKEGNLEEAKSMFQKMVNSGLKPDAECYFTLVYYLCQSRDFEAALEMYKKCLADGWVPNFSTMKSLVEGLASISKVDEAREVIAQVKEKISRNVEKWNDIEEALPK
;
A
#
# COMPACT_ATOMS: atom_id res chain seq x y z
N MET A 1 -16.15 -38.69 -40.47
CA MET A 1 -15.80 -38.24 -39.10
C MET A 1 -14.29 -38.19 -38.79
N ALA A 2 -13.39 -38.77 -39.59
CA ALA A 2 -11.94 -38.65 -39.35
C ALA A 2 -11.31 -37.34 -39.89
N ALA A 3 -11.84 -36.78 -40.99
CA ALA A 3 -11.30 -35.57 -41.63
C ALA A 3 -11.61 -34.24 -40.91
N LEU A 4 -12.65 -34.18 -40.07
CA LEU A 4 -12.95 -32.97 -39.27
C LEU A 4 -12.02 -32.84 -38.05
N ARG A 5 -11.53 -33.96 -37.51
CA ARG A 5 -10.61 -33.97 -36.35
C ARG A 5 -9.19 -33.55 -36.72
N SER A 6 -8.76 -33.71 -37.98
CA SER A 6 -7.44 -33.25 -38.43
C SER A 6 -7.41 -31.73 -38.69
N LYS A 7 -8.49 -31.13 -39.21
CA LYS A 7 -8.58 -29.67 -39.37
C LYS A 7 -8.67 -28.91 -38.04
N LEU A 8 -9.33 -29.46 -37.02
CA LEU A 8 -9.35 -28.86 -35.67
C LEU A 8 -7.97 -28.91 -34.99
N ARG A 9 -7.17 -29.97 -35.21
CA ARG A 9 -5.78 -30.04 -34.72
C ARG A 9 -4.85 -29.05 -35.44
N PHE A 10 -5.09 -28.79 -36.72
CA PHE A 10 -4.29 -27.83 -37.50
C PHE A 10 -4.59 -26.37 -37.13
N ILE A 11 -5.83 -26.05 -36.74
CA ILE A 11 -6.20 -24.70 -36.29
C ILE A 11 -5.70 -24.45 -34.85
N THR A 12 -5.68 -25.46 -33.98
CA THR A 12 -5.08 -25.34 -32.63
C THR A 12 -3.55 -25.25 -32.64
N SER A 13 -2.86 -25.73 -33.68
CA SER A 13 -1.39 -25.64 -33.74
C SER A 13 -0.86 -24.33 -34.33
N GLN A 14 -1.70 -23.52 -35.00
CA GLN A 14 -1.28 -22.23 -35.56
C GLN A 14 -1.38 -21.05 -34.58
N HIS A 15 -2.07 -21.18 -33.45
CA HIS A 15 -2.08 -20.14 -32.39
C HIS A 15 -1.00 -20.33 -31.31
N HIS A 16 -0.17 -21.38 -31.42
CA HIS A 16 0.93 -21.64 -30.48
C HIS A 16 2.33 -21.30 -30.99
N HIS A 17 2.47 -20.74 -32.18
CA HIS A 17 3.74 -20.25 -32.68
C HIS A 17 3.76 -18.73 -32.74
N HIS A 18 4.14 -18.09 -31.63
CA HIS A 18 4.95 -16.85 -31.56
C HIS A 18 5.20 -16.37 -30.12
N LEU A 19 5.38 -17.29 -29.15
CA LEU A 19 5.97 -16.94 -27.85
C LEU A 19 7.42 -17.44 -27.86
N ARG A 20 8.37 -16.51 -28.03
CA ARG A 20 9.80 -16.80 -27.85
C ARG A 20 9.99 -17.42 -26.46
N HIS A 21 10.42 -18.68 -26.44
CA HIS A 21 10.79 -19.41 -25.23
C HIS A 21 12.00 -18.75 -24.55
N TYR A 22 11.74 -17.86 -23.59
CA TYR A 22 12.61 -17.72 -22.43
C TYR A 22 12.15 -18.75 -21.40
N SER A 23 13.05 -19.54 -20.83
CA SER A 23 12.65 -20.48 -19.78
C SER A 23 12.10 -19.68 -18.59
N ALA A 24 11.05 -20.17 -17.93
CA ALA A 24 10.46 -19.48 -16.77
C ALA A 24 11.51 -19.17 -15.67
N ALA A 25 12.58 -19.96 -15.59
CA ALA A 25 13.70 -19.72 -14.68
C ALA A 25 14.58 -18.52 -15.12
N SER A 26 14.81 -18.31 -16.42
CA SER A 26 15.67 -17.24 -16.93
C SER A 26 15.07 -15.84 -16.77
N ILE A 27 13.73 -15.74 -16.63
CA ILE A 27 13.05 -14.46 -16.42
C ILE A 27 13.36 -13.90 -15.01
N LEU A 28 13.41 -14.77 -14.00
CA LEU A 28 13.64 -14.37 -12.62
C LEU A 28 15.11 -14.37 -12.22
N ASN A 29 15.92 -15.19 -12.89
CA ASN A 29 17.34 -15.35 -12.61
C ASN A 29 18.13 -15.50 -13.93
N PRO A 30 18.47 -14.40 -14.60
CA PRO A 30 19.17 -14.44 -15.89
C PRO A 30 20.56 -15.08 -15.79
N ASP A 31 21.23 -14.89 -14.65
CA ASP A 31 22.67 -15.16 -14.48
C ASP A 31 22.99 -16.49 -13.79
N SER A 32 21.98 -17.27 -13.38
CA SER A 32 22.20 -18.54 -12.69
C SER A 32 21.22 -19.63 -13.11
N LYS A 33 21.77 -20.83 -13.33
CA LYS A 33 21.04 -22.05 -13.71
C LYS A 33 20.39 -22.76 -12.52
N SER A 34 20.66 -22.34 -11.28
CA SER A 34 20.08 -22.98 -10.09
C SER A 34 18.63 -22.51 -9.86
N PRO A 35 17.66 -23.42 -9.68
CA PRO A 35 16.27 -23.06 -9.45
C PRO A 35 16.11 -22.32 -8.12
N LEU A 36 15.43 -21.17 -8.16
CA LEU A 36 15.12 -20.38 -6.96
C LEU A 36 14.09 -21.08 -6.06
N SER A 37 14.22 -20.90 -4.75
CA SER A 37 13.19 -21.31 -3.78
C SER A 37 11.92 -20.45 -3.92
N GLY A 38 10.77 -20.90 -3.38
CA GLY A 38 9.50 -20.16 -3.49
C GLY A 38 9.58 -18.71 -2.99
N LYS A 39 10.16 -18.47 -1.81
CA LYS A 39 10.30 -17.09 -1.27
C LYS A 39 11.27 -16.24 -2.09
N ASP A 40 12.29 -16.85 -2.69
CA ASP A 40 13.27 -16.14 -3.50
C ASP A 40 12.71 -15.77 -4.87
N LYS A 41 11.83 -16.60 -5.43
CA LYS A 41 11.03 -16.25 -6.61
C LYS A 41 10.15 -15.02 -6.37
N SER A 42 9.43 -14.96 -5.25
CA SER A 42 8.59 -13.79 -4.91
C SER A 42 9.42 -12.51 -4.78
N ARG A 43 10.60 -12.58 -4.15
CA ARG A 43 11.51 -11.44 -3.99
C ARG A 43 12.14 -10.99 -5.31
N ALA A 44 12.52 -11.94 -6.17
CA ALA A 44 12.99 -11.67 -7.52
C ALA A 44 11.89 -11.00 -8.36
N ALA A 45 10.67 -11.53 -8.33
CA ALA A 45 9.51 -10.93 -8.99
C ALA A 45 9.24 -9.51 -8.50
N LEU A 46 9.17 -9.28 -7.19
CA LEU A 46 9.01 -7.94 -6.61
C LEU A 46 10.11 -6.97 -7.02
N THR A 47 11.34 -7.47 -7.19
CA THR A 47 12.47 -6.67 -7.68
C THR A 47 12.28 -6.25 -9.13
N LEU A 48 11.95 -7.19 -10.02
CA LEU A 48 11.75 -6.92 -11.44
C LEU A 48 10.53 -6.03 -11.68
N LEU A 49 9.43 -6.29 -10.95
CA LEU A 49 8.20 -5.50 -11.02
C LEU A 49 8.38 -4.05 -10.58
N LYS A 50 9.46 -3.66 -9.89
CA LYS A 50 9.68 -2.25 -9.52
C LYS A 50 9.98 -1.38 -10.73
N SER A 51 10.80 -1.87 -11.65
CA SER A 51 11.28 -1.11 -12.81
C SER A 51 10.59 -1.49 -14.13
N GLU A 52 9.90 -2.62 -14.18
CA GLU A 52 9.30 -3.10 -15.43
C GLU A 52 8.15 -2.21 -15.92
N THR A 53 8.17 -1.82 -17.19
CA THR A 53 7.15 -0.96 -17.82
C THR A 53 6.40 -1.66 -18.95
N ASN A 54 6.86 -2.83 -19.40
CA ASN A 54 6.18 -3.60 -20.44
C ASN A 54 5.05 -4.47 -19.82
N PRO A 55 3.77 -4.28 -20.24
CA PRO A 55 2.64 -5.03 -19.69
C PRO A 55 2.77 -6.56 -19.82
N GLN A 56 3.22 -7.05 -20.97
CA GLN A 56 3.35 -8.48 -21.21
C GLN A 56 4.45 -9.08 -20.32
N ARG A 57 5.57 -8.37 -20.17
CA ARG A 57 6.68 -8.79 -19.32
C ARG A 57 6.29 -8.83 -17.84
N ILE A 58 5.43 -7.91 -17.39
CA ILE A 58 4.85 -7.95 -16.03
C ILE A 58 4.08 -9.24 -15.80
N LEU A 59 3.24 -9.66 -16.76
CA LEU A 59 2.49 -10.91 -16.69
C LEU A 59 3.43 -12.12 -16.70
N ASP A 60 4.45 -12.10 -17.56
CA ASP A 60 5.41 -13.19 -17.67
C ASP A 60 6.25 -13.35 -16.40
N ILE A 61 6.62 -12.25 -15.71
CA ILE A 61 7.26 -12.29 -14.38
C ILE A 61 6.34 -12.98 -13.37
N CYS A 62 5.05 -12.66 -13.37
CA CYS A 62 4.09 -13.26 -12.44
C CYS A 62 3.92 -14.76 -12.68
N ARG A 63 3.84 -15.18 -13.96
CA ARG A 63 3.78 -16.60 -14.36
C ARG A 63 5.08 -17.33 -13.98
N ALA A 64 6.23 -16.74 -14.28
CA ALA A 64 7.54 -17.31 -13.99
C ALA A 64 7.76 -17.56 -12.49
N ALA A 65 7.28 -16.64 -11.64
CA ALA A 65 7.37 -16.79 -10.19
C ALA A 65 6.35 -17.77 -9.62
N ALA A 66 5.40 -18.25 -10.44
CA ALA A 66 4.30 -19.09 -10.02
C ALA A 66 3.62 -18.52 -8.77
N LEU A 67 3.39 -17.20 -8.76
CA LEU A 67 2.88 -16.48 -7.59
C LEU A 67 1.56 -17.12 -7.13
N THR A 68 1.40 -17.28 -5.82
CA THR A 68 0.17 -17.79 -5.20
C THR A 68 -0.29 -16.85 -4.09
N PRO A 69 -1.58 -16.54 -3.96
CA PRO A 69 -2.07 -15.70 -2.85
C PRO A 69 -1.85 -16.25 -1.44
N GLU A 70 -1.33 -17.48 -1.29
CA GLU A 70 -1.04 -18.08 0.03
C GLU A 70 0.17 -17.43 0.70
N SER A 71 1.19 -17.07 -0.07
CA SER A 71 2.35 -16.34 0.45
C SER A 71 2.02 -14.85 0.57
N HIS A 72 2.37 -14.25 1.71
CA HIS A 72 2.26 -12.80 1.88
C HIS A 72 3.06 -12.03 0.81
N LEU A 73 4.25 -12.52 0.45
CA LEU A 73 5.09 -11.87 -0.57
C LEU A 73 4.46 -11.93 -1.96
N ASP A 74 3.78 -13.02 -2.28
CA ASP A 74 3.11 -13.20 -3.56
C ASP A 74 1.88 -12.30 -3.68
N ARG A 75 1.11 -12.13 -2.60
CA ARG A 75 -0.01 -11.16 -2.56
C ARG A 75 0.47 -9.72 -2.82
N ILE A 76 1.62 -9.35 -2.26
CA ILE A 76 2.23 -8.04 -2.53
C ILE A 76 2.67 -7.96 -3.99
N ALA A 77 3.27 -9.02 -4.54
CA ALA A 77 3.71 -9.06 -5.94
C ALA A 77 2.52 -8.94 -6.91
N TYR A 78 1.43 -9.68 -6.68
CA TYR A 78 0.18 -9.56 -7.41
C TYR A 78 -0.35 -8.13 -7.36
N SER A 79 -0.50 -7.56 -6.17
CA SER A 79 -1.02 -6.18 -6.02
C SER A 79 -0.14 -5.17 -6.76
N LYS A 80 1.20 -5.31 -6.72
CA LYS A 80 2.11 -4.43 -7.45
C LYS A 80 1.98 -4.58 -8.96
N ALA A 81 1.90 -5.82 -9.45
CA ALA A 81 1.74 -6.12 -10.88
C ALA A 81 0.42 -5.55 -11.41
N ILE A 82 -0.69 -5.81 -10.71
CA ILE A 82 -2.02 -5.31 -11.09
C ILE A 82 -2.07 -3.79 -11.07
N SER A 83 -1.47 -3.14 -10.06
CA SER A 83 -1.35 -1.67 -10.04
C SER A 83 -0.64 -1.15 -11.29
N LYS A 84 0.52 -1.73 -11.64
CA LYS A 84 1.26 -1.30 -12.83
C LYS A 84 0.50 -1.53 -14.12
N LEU A 85 -0.16 -2.68 -14.27
CA LEU A 85 -0.96 -2.99 -15.45
C LEU A 85 -2.15 -2.04 -15.59
N LYS A 86 -2.77 -1.65 -14.47
CA LYS A 86 -3.81 -0.61 -14.44
C LYS A 86 -3.26 0.73 -14.89
N ASP A 87 -2.11 1.16 -14.36
CA ASP A 87 -1.47 2.41 -14.73
C ASP A 87 -1.09 2.44 -16.24
N LEU A 88 -0.82 1.26 -16.82
CA LEU A 88 -0.57 1.05 -18.25
C LEU A 88 -1.84 0.78 -19.08
N ASN A 89 -3.04 0.89 -18.48
CA ASN A 89 -4.34 0.61 -19.11
C ASN A 89 -4.48 -0.80 -19.74
N HIS A 90 -3.72 -1.78 -19.27
CA HIS A 90 -3.71 -3.14 -19.82
C HIS A 90 -4.78 -4.05 -19.19
N PHE A 91 -6.05 -3.63 -19.25
CA PHE A 91 -7.17 -4.31 -18.61
C PHE A 91 -7.44 -5.71 -19.17
N SER A 92 -7.25 -5.92 -20.48
CA SER A 92 -7.43 -7.23 -21.11
C SER A 92 -6.46 -8.27 -20.56
N GLY A 93 -5.19 -7.91 -20.36
CA GLY A 93 -4.19 -8.78 -19.76
C GLY A 93 -4.47 -9.07 -18.30
N ILE A 94 -4.94 -8.09 -17.52
CA ILE A 94 -5.40 -8.31 -16.14
C ILE A 94 -6.54 -9.35 -16.13
N ARG A 95 -7.55 -9.18 -16.98
CA ARG A 95 -8.70 -10.09 -17.07
C ARG A 95 -8.24 -11.51 -17.40
N SER A 96 -7.47 -11.67 -18.49
CA SER A 96 -6.98 -12.97 -18.95
C SER A 96 -6.13 -13.66 -17.89
N PHE A 97 -5.19 -12.94 -17.28
CA PHE A 97 -4.29 -13.50 -16.28
C PHE A 97 -5.02 -13.92 -15.00
N LEU A 98 -5.96 -13.09 -14.53
CA LEU A 98 -6.71 -13.42 -13.33
C LEU A 98 -7.69 -14.58 -13.59
N GLN A 99 -8.35 -14.60 -14.76
CA GLN A 99 -9.23 -15.70 -15.17
C GLN A 99 -8.45 -17.02 -15.29
N GLU A 100 -7.31 -17.03 -15.98
CA GLU A 100 -6.42 -18.18 -16.09
C GLU A 100 -6.11 -18.76 -14.70
N SER A 101 -5.75 -17.88 -13.76
CA SER A 101 -5.43 -18.28 -12.39
C SER A 101 -6.63 -18.86 -11.62
N THR A 102 -7.86 -18.39 -11.87
CA THR A 102 -9.08 -18.94 -11.23
C THR A 102 -9.50 -20.30 -11.79
N THR A 103 -9.08 -20.66 -13.01
CA THR A 103 -9.39 -21.98 -13.60
C THR A 103 -8.52 -23.11 -13.04
N ARG A 104 -7.43 -22.76 -12.35
CA ARG A 104 -6.47 -23.72 -11.80
C ARG A 104 -7.08 -24.50 -10.63
N PRO A 105 -7.17 -25.85 -10.71
CA PRO A 105 -7.79 -26.66 -9.66
C PRO A 105 -7.09 -26.55 -8.31
N ASP A 106 -5.78 -26.33 -8.31
CA ASP A 106 -4.95 -26.19 -7.10
C ASP A 106 -5.17 -24.85 -6.37
N LEU A 107 -5.91 -23.92 -6.97
CA LEU A 107 -6.12 -22.56 -6.47
C LEU A 107 -7.60 -22.25 -6.13
N LYS A 108 -8.37 -23.27 -5.74
CA LYS A 108 -9.81 -23.12 -5.40
C LYS A 108 -10.06 -22.97 -3.90
N SER A 109 -9.42 -21.99 -3.26
CA SER A 109 -9.68 -21.67 -1.85
C SER A 109 -10.51 -20.38 -1.70
N GLU A 110 -11.28 -20.28 -0.62
CA GLU A 110 -12.00 -19.05 -0.25
C GLU A 110 -11.04 -17.85 -0.15
N ARG A 111 -9.87 -18.06 0.46
CA ARG A 111 -8.81 -17.05 0.58
C ARG A 111 -8.33 -16.58 -0.80
N PHE A 112 -8.14 -17.52 -1.73
CA PHE A 112 -7.70 -17.23 -3.09
C PHE A 112 -8.72 -16.34 -3.80
N ILE A 113 -9.99 -16.77 -3.85
CA ILE A 113 -11.04 -16.00 -4.52
C ILE A 113 -11.23 -14.62 -3.88
N SER A 114 -11.21 -14.52 -2.56
CA SER A 114 -11.27 -13.25 -1.85
C SER A 114 -10.16 -12.29 -2.29
N HIS A 115 -8.92 -12.78 -2.47
CA HIS A 115 -7.81 -11.96 -2.94
C HIS A 115 -8.03 -11.49 -4.38
N PHE A 116 -8.54 -12.35 -5.26
CA PHE A 116 -8.80 -12.02 -6.66
C PHE A 116 -9.92 -10.97 -6.82
N ILE A 117 -10.98 -11.07 -6.03
CA ILE A 117 -12.03 -10.05 -5.95
C ILE A 117 -11.40 -8.68 -5.62
N VAL A 118 -10.49 -8.63 -4.63
CA VAL A 118 -9.77 -7.41 -4.25
C VAL A 118 -8.86 -6.91 -5.37
N LEU A 119 -8.14 -7.79 -6.09
CA LEU A 119 -7.29 -7.41 -7.22
C LEU A 119 -8.11 -6.81 -8.38
N TYR A 120 -9.27 -7.39 -8.69
CA TYR A 120 -10.20 -6.81 -9.66
C TYR A 120 -10.67 -5.41 -9.23
N GLY A 121 -11.02 -5.23 -7.95
CA GLY A 121 -11.32 -3.92 -7.38
C GLY A 121 -10.18 -2.92 -7.51
N GLN A 122 -8.94 -3.34 -7.19
CA GLN A 122 -7.75 -2.53 -7.35
C GLN A 122 -7.55 -2.07 -8.80
N ALA A 123 -7.83 -2.95 -9.77
CA ALA A 123 -7.79 -2.67 -11.20
C ALA A 123 -8.95 -1.79 -11.70
N GLY A 124 -10.00 -1.56 -10.90
CA GLY A 124 -11.22 -0.88 -11.34
C GLY A 124 -12.19 -1.77 -12.13
N LEU A 125 -11.97 -3.07 -12.15
CA LEU A 125 -12.74 -4.09 -12.87
C LEU A 125 -13.83 -4.68 -11.99
N LEU A 126 -14.79 -3.84 -11.57
CA LEU A 126 -15.75 -4.22 -10.54
C LEU A 126 -16.79 -5.26 -11.03
N ASP A 127 -17.14 -5.23 -12.31
CA ASP A 127 -18.05 -6.22 -12.90
C ASP A 127 -17.46 -7.63 -12.83
N GLU A 128 -16.15 -7.77 -13.07
CA GLU A 128 -15.43 -9.01 -12.90
C GLU A 128 -15.37 -9.45 -11.44
N ALA A 129 -15.07 -8.52 -10.52
CA ALA A 129 -15.07 -8.82 -9.09
C ALA A 129 -16.43 -9.38 -8.62
N LYS A 130 -17.53 -8.75 -9.06
CA LYS A 130 -18.89 -9.17 -8.75
C LYS A 130 -19.22 -10.52 -9.39
N ARG A 131 -18.88 -10.72 -10.66
CA ARG A 131 -19.08 -12.00 -11.34
C ARG A 131 -18.34 -13.13 -10.64
N THR A 132 -17.09 -12.91 -10.26
CA THR A 132 -16.30 -13.88 -9.51
C THR A 132 -16.96 -14.24 -8.18
N PHE A 133 -17.51 -13.27 -7.45
CA PHE A 133 -18.28 -13.51 -6.22
C PHE A 133 -19.57 -14.32 -6.47
N GLU A 134 -20.33 -13.99 -7.51
CA GLU A 134 -21.58 -14.68 -7.83
C GLU A 134 -21.36 -16.13 -8.28
N GLU A 135 -20.26 -16.39 -9.02
CA GLU A 135 -19.90 -17.70 -9.55
C GLU A 135 -19.20 -18.63 -8.53
N MET A 136 -18.89 -18.17 -7.32
CA MET A 136 -18.18 -18.98 -6.31
C MET A 136 -18.80 -20.36 -6.06
N GLU A 137 -20.13 -20.45 -5.94
CA GLU A 137 -20.81 -21.73 -5.72
C GLU A 137 -20.68 -22.67 -6.92
N LYS A 138 -20.63 -22.14 -8.15
CA LYS A 138 -20.38 -22.94 -9.36
C LYS A 138 -18.94 -23.48 -9.38
N MET A 139 -18.03 -22.78 -8.72
CA MET A 139 -16.64 -23.23 -8.52
C MET A 139 -16.51 -24.22 -7.36
N GLY A 140 -17.59 -24.52 -6.63
CA GLY A 140 -17.60 -25.39 -5.45
C GLY A 140 -17.06 -24.71 -4.19
N ILE A 141 -17.06 -23.37 -4.16
CA ILE A 141 -16.56 -22.58 -3.03
C ILE A 141 -17.73 -21.84 -2.40
N GLN A 142 -17.97 -22.10 -1.12
CA GLN A 142 -19.05 -21.47 -0.37
C GLN A 142 -18.76 -19.96 -0.20
N ARG A 143 -19.79 -19.13 -0.37
CA ARG A 143 -19.70 -17.71 -0.04
C ARG A 143 -19.80 -17.49 1.48
N THR A 144 -19.05 -16.52 1.99
CA THR A 144 -18.96 -16.19 3.41
C THR A 144 -18.98 -14.67 3.61
N GLU A 145 -19.05 -14.23 4.87
CA GLU A 145 -18.88 -12.83 5.24
C GLU A 145 -17.52 -12.29 4.79
N ARG A 146 -16.48 -13.13 4.80
CA ARG A 146 -15.13 -12.75 4.34
C ARG A 146 -15.12 -12.42 2.85
N THR A 147 -15.81 -13.21 2.02
CA THR A 147 -15.85 -12.96 0.57
C THR A 147 -16.74 -11.76 0.25
N LEU A 148 -17.80 -11.52 1.04
CA LEU A 148 -18.59 -10.29 0.97
C LEU A 148 -17.74 -9.06 1.33
N ASN A 149 -16.96 -9.13 2.41
CA ASN A 149 -16.08 -8.06 2.85
C ASN A 149 -15.00 -7.77 1.81
N ALA A 150 -14.50 -8.80 1.11
CA ALA A 150 -13.59 -8.64 -0.02
C ALA A 150 -14.24 -7.89 -1.19
N LEU A 151 -15.51 -8.17 -1.51
CA LEU A 151 -16.25 -7.47 -2.56
C LEU A 151 -16.54 -6.01 -2.18
N LEU A 152 -16.99 -5.76 -0.95
CA LEU A 152 -17.19 -4.39 -0.44
C LEU A 152 -15.88 -3.58 -0.48
N PHE A 153 -14.77 -4.21 -0.09
CA PHE A 153 -13.45 -3.58 -0.15
C PHE A 153 -13.00 -3.34 -1.59
N ALA A 154 -13.32 -4.26 -2.52
CA ALA A 154 -13.09 -4.06 -3.95
C ALA A 154 -13.86 -2.85 -4.50
N CYS A 155 -15.12 -2.63 -4.09
CA CYS A 155 -15.88 -1.44 -4.44
C CYS A 155 -15.19 -0.16 -3.94
N VAL A 156 -14.67 -0.16 -2.70
CA VAL A 156 -13.95 0.98 -2.10
C VAL A 156 -12.66 1.28 -2.88
N LEU A 157 -11.86 0.26 -3.21
CA LEU A 157 -10.64 0.41 -4.01
C LEU A 157 -10.92 0.95 -5.43
N ALA A 158 -12.03 0.51 -6.03
CA ALA A 158 -12.50 1.01 -7.32
C ALA A 158 -13.15 2.41 -7.23
N LYS A 159 -13.29 2.98 -6.03
CA LYS A 159 -14.01 4.23 -5.75
C LYS A 159 -15.46 4.24 -6.23
N ASN A 160 -16.07 3.06 -6.40
CA ASN A 160 -17.48 2.93 -6.76
C ASN A 160 -18.33 2.78 -5.49
N TYR A 161 -18.55 3.90 -4.82
CA TYR A 161 -19.29 3.94 -3.56
C TYR A 161 -20.79 3.69 -3.73
N ALA A 162 -21.33 3.88 -4.94
CA ALA A 162 -22.72 3.54 -5.25
C ALA A 162 -22.94 2.02 -5.22
N GLU A 163 -22.07 1.26 -5.89
CA GLU A 163 -22.14 -0.20 -5.85
C GLU A 163 -21.77 -0.73 -4.46
N MET A 164 -20.85 -0.11 -3.73
CA MET A 164 -20.58 -0.46 -2.32
C MET A 164 -21.85 -0.41 -1.46
N LYS A 165 -22.63 0.68 -1.56
CA LYS A 165 -23.91 0.82 -0.83
C LYS A 165 -24.91 -0.25 -1.27
N ARG A 166 -25.01 -0.50 -2.58
CA ARG A 166 -25.89 -1.52 -3.13
C ARG A 166 -25.56 -2.91 -2.60
N VAL A 167 -24.28 -3.31 -2.67
CA VAL A 167 -23.79 -4.60 -2.16
C VAL A 167 -24.08 -4.71 -0.67
N PHE A 168 -23.80 -3.67 0.13
CA PHE A 168 -24.05 -3.70 1.56
C PHE A 168 -25.53 -3.90 1.92
N VAL A 169 -26.46 -3.32 1.15
CA VAL A 169 -27.90 -3.42 1.43
C VAL A 169 -28.54 -4.68 0.85
N GLU A 170 -28.18 -5.05 -0.39
CA GLU A 170 -28.83 -6.14 -1.14
C GLU A 170 -28.23 -7.51 -0.84
N PHE A 171 -26.90 -7.63 -0.76
CA PHE A 171 -26.23 -8.93 -0.75
C PHE A 171 -26.42 -9.69 0.57
N PRO A 172 -26.33 -9.05 1.76
CA PRO A 172 -26.65 -9.73 3.01
C PRO A 172 -28.06 -10.35 3.00
N LYS A 173 -29.06 -9.65 2.47
CA LYS A 173 -30.44 -10.16 2.36
C LYS A 173 -30.56 -11.29 1.33
N LYS A 174 -29.94 -11.12 0.17
CA LYS A 174 -30.01 -12.07 -0.95
C LYS A 174 -29.33 -13.40 -0.63
N TYR A 175 -28.20 -13.36 0.08
CA TYR A 175 -27.36 -14.53 0.34
C TYR A 175 -27.39 -14.98 1.80
N GLY A 176 -28.14 -14.30 2.66
CA GLY A 176 -28.31 -14.68 4.07
C GLY A 176 -27.10 -14.38 4.97
N PHE A 177 -26.29 -13.37 4.64
CA PHE A 177 -25.17 -12.97 5.49
C PHE A 177 -25.63 -12.06 6.63
N VAL A 178 -24.99 -12.20 7.79
CA VAL A 178 -25.11 -11.25 8.89
C VAL A 178 -23.88 -10.35 8.89
N PRO A 179 -24.02 -9.03 8.61
CA PRO A 179 -22.89 -8.11 8.64
C PRO A 179 -22.15 -8.16 9.98
N ASN A 180 -20.84 -8.36 9.93
CA ASN A 180 -19.98 -8.43 11.11
C ASN A 180 -19.15 -7.13 11.25
N LEU A 181 -18.31 -7.05 12.29
CA LEU A 181 -17.48 -5.87 12.56
C LEU A 181 -16.62 -5.45 11.35
N ASP A 182 -16.04 -6.41 10.64
CA ASP A 182 -15.22 -6.13 9.45
C ASP A 182 -16.09 -5.57 8.31
N THR A 183 -17.30 -6.09 8.12
CA THR A 183 -18.27 -5.57 7.14
C THR A 183 -18.56 -4.10 7.39
N TYR A 184 -18.88 -3.75 8.64
CA TYR A 184 -19.16 -2.37 9.02
C TYR A 184 -17.93 -1.47 8.91
N ASN A 185 -16.75 -1.93 9.31
CA ASN A 185 -15.52 -1.13 9.21
C ASN A 185 -15.18 -0.79 7.74
N VAL A 186 -15.38 -1.74 6.81
CA VAL A 186 -15.20 -1.50 5.36
C VAL A 186 -16.19 -0.46 4.85
N VAL A 187 -17.46 -0.55 5.25
CA VAL A 187 -18.52 0.36 4.80
C VAL A 187 -18.36 1.76 5.40
N ILE A 188 -18.06 1.88 6.70
CA ILE A 188 -17.72 3.15 7.37
C ILE A 188 -16.57 3.82 6.63
N LYS A 189 -15.47 3.08 6.36
CA LYS A 189 -14.35 3.60 5.58
C LYS A 189 -14.79 4.08 4.20
N GLY A 190 -15.63 3.30 3.50
CA GLY A 190 -16.18 3.68 2.21
C GLY A 190 -16.96 5.00 2.23
N PHE A 191 -17.86 5.20 3.20
CA PHE A 191 -18.61 6.45 3.36
C PHE A 191 -17.72 7.64 3.70
N CYS A 192 -16.72 7.45 4.57
CA CYS A 192 -15.74 8.49 4.91
C CYS A 192 -14.87 8.87 3.71
N GLU A 193 -14.49 7.91 2.87
CA GLU A 193 -13.70 8.19 1.68
C GLU A 193 -14.52 8.87 0.58
N SER A 194 -15.82 8.58 0.49
CA SER A 194 -16.74 9.14 -0.52
C SER A 194 -17.19 10.58 -0.23
N GLY A 195 -16.76 11.20 0.88
CA GLY A 195 -17.26 12.52 1.30
C GLY A 195 -18.70 12.47 1.81
N SER A 196 -19.12 11.33 2.38
CA SER A 196 -20.45 11.14 2.96
C SER A 196 -20.35 10.66 4.41
N ALA A 197 -19.38 11.16 5.18
CA ALA A 197 -19.07 10.74 6.55
C ALA A 197 -20.28 10.85 7.49
N SER A 198 -21.21 11.79 7.27
CA SER A 198 -22.44 11.86 8.06
C SER A 198 -23.30 10.57 8.00
N SER A 199 -23.14 9.74 6.96
CA SER A 199 -23.84 8.45 6.86
C SER A 199 -23.36 7.43 7.90
N VAL A 200 -22.20 7.65 8.53
CA VAL A 200 -21.66 6.72 9.54
C VAL A 200 -22.55 6.62 10.77
N TYR A 201 -23.35 7.65 11.09
CA TYR A 201 -24.31 7.58 12.20
C TYR A 201 -25.35 6.48 11.96
N SER A 202 -25.95 6.42 10.77
CA SER A 202 -26.91 5.38 10.39
C SER A 202 -26.29 3.99 10.43
N ILE A 203 -25.00 3.88 10.06
CA ILE A 203 -24.26 2.62 10.12
C ILE A 203 -23.99 2.19 11.57
N LEU A 204 -23.61 3.12 12.46
CA LEU A 204 -23.41 2.83 13.88
C LEU A 204 -24.72 2.43 14.58
N ASP A 205 -25.85 3.03 14.18
CA ASP A 205 -27.18 2.61 14.64
C ASP A 205 -27.56 1.22 14.13
N GLU A 206 -27.20 0.88 12.89
CA GLU A 206 -27.36 -0.46 12.34
C GLU A 206 -26.51 -1.50 13.07
N MET A 207 -25.25 -1.18 13.37
CA MET A 207 -24.37 -2.01 14.21
C MET A 207 -25.03 -2.32 15.55
N LYS A 208 -25.59 -1.31 16.21
CA LYS A 208 -26.32 -1.47 17.48
C LYS A 208 -27.53 -2.39 17.34
N ARG A 209 -28.36 -2.21 16.30
CA ARG A 209 -29.53 -3.07 16.03
C ARG A 209 -29.14 -4.52 15.79
N ASN A 210 -27.98 -4.75 15.16
CA ASN A 210 -27.44 -6.08 14.89
C ASN A 210 -26.52 -6.61 16.01
N ASN A 211 -26.49 -5.97 17.18
CA ASN A 211 -25.67 -6.35 18.33
C ASN A 211 -24.16 -6.44 18.04
N VAL A 212 -23.67 -5.70 17.04
CA VAL A 212 -22.24 -5.56 16.73
C VAL A 212 -21.71 -4.30 17.40
N LYS A 213 -20.69 -4.43 18.25
CA LYS A 213 -20.10 -3.28 18.94
C LYS A 213 -19.00 -2.65 18.07
N PRO A 214 -19.01 -1.32 17.86
CA PRO A 214 -17.90 -0.64 17.20
C PRO A 214 -16.62 -0.76 18.03
N ASN A 215 -15.47 -0.79 17.35
CA ASN A 215 -14.15 -0.87 17.97
C ASN A 215 -13.33 0.40 17.68
N ALA A 216 -12.06 0.41 18.10
CA ALA A 216 -11.17 1.55 17.90
C ALA A 216 -10.96 1.89 16.41
N GLU A 217 -10.99 0.89 15.54
CA GLU A 217 -10.90 1.09 14.09
C GLU A 217 -12.18 1.73 13.52
N SER A 218 -13.38 1.29 13.95
CA SER A 218 -14.65 1.88 13.54
C SER A 218 -14.65 3.40 13.79
N PHE A 219 -14.32 3.80 15.03
CA PHE A 219 -14.26 5.21 15.40
C PHE A 219 -13.09 5.95 14.76
N GLY A 220 -11.93 5.30 14.60
CA GLY A 220 -10.79 5.87 13.88
C GLY A 220 -11.15 6.24 12.44
N ASN A 221 -11.87 5.37 11.74
CA ASN A 221 -12.36 5.64 10.39
C ASN A 221 -13.36 6.80 10.38
N CYS A 222 -14.35 6.82 11.30
CA CYS A 222 -15.30 7.93 11.44
C CYS A 222 -14.59 9.27 11.67
N ILE A 223 -13.69 9.33 12.66
CA ILE A 223 -12.90 10.53 12.98
C ILE A 223 -12.11 10.99 11.77
N SER A 224 -11.40 10.08 11.10
CA SER A 224 -10.64 10.41 9.88
C SER A 224 -11.53 10.97 8.77
N GLY A 225 -12.74 10.42 8.60
CA GLY A 225 -13.72 10.91 7.62
C GLY A 225 -14.22 12.32 7.94
N PHE A 226 -14.58 12.58 9.20
CA PHE A 226 -15.04 13.90 9.61
C PHE A 226 -13.95 14.97 9.52
N TYR A 227 -12.69 14.63 9.82
CA TYR A 227 -11.58 15.55 9.54
C TYR A 227 -11.46 15.85 8.03
N LYS A 228 -11.57 14.83 7.17
CA LYS A 228 -11.48 15.01 5.70
C LYS A 228 -12.56 15.96 5.16
N GLU A 229 -13.74 15.97 5.79
CA GLU A 229 -14.85 16.89 5.47
C GLU A 229 -14.85 18.16 6.33
N GLU A 230 -13.81 18.37 7.15
CA GLU A 230 -13.67 19.51 8.08
C GLU A 230 -14.85 19.68 9.06
N LYS A 231 -15.54 18.58 9.38
CA LYS A 231 -16.66 18.52 10.33
C LYS A 231 -16.17 18.29 11.77
N TYR A 232 -15.48 19.28 12.34
CA TYR A 232 -14.84 19.15 13.66
C TYR A 232 -15.82 18.92 14.83
N GLU A 233 -17.06 19.41 14.73
CA GLU A 233 -18.10 19.14 15.72
C GLU A 233 -18.44 17.64 15.80
N ASP A 234 -18.53 16.98 14.63
CA ASP A 234 -18.80 15.55 14.56
C ASP A 234 -17.60 14.72 15.07
N VAL A 235 -16.37 15.22 14.96
CA VAL A 235 -15.21 14.62 15.65
C VAL A 235 -15.45 14.62 17.17
N GLY A 236 -15.95 15.71 17.74
CA GLY A 236 -16.31 15.80 19.16
C GLY A 236 -17.37 14.77 19.55
N LYS A 237 -18.45 14.65 18.74
CA LYS A 237 -19.51 13.66 18.97
C LYS A 237 -18.98 12.22 18.92
N MET A 238 -18.08 11.90 17.98
CA MET A 238 -17.45 10.58 17.92
C MET A 238 -16.63 10.28 19.19
N LEU A 239 -15.87 11.26 19.70
CA LEU A 239 -15.10 11.08 20.93
C LEU A 239 -15.98 10.88 22.17
N GLU A 240 -17.12 11.58 22.26
CA GLU A 240 -18.10 11.37 23.35
C GLU A 240 -18.78 9.99 23.22
N MET A 241 -19.13 9.58 22.00
CA MET A 241 -19.66 8.23 21.76
C MET A 241 -18.66 7.16 22.17
N MET A 242 -17.36 7.30 21.85
CA MET A 242 -16.32 6.37 22.30
C MET A 242 -16.31 6.21 23.83
N LYS A 243 -16.43 7.32 24.57
CA LYS A 243 -16.54 7.28 26.05
C LYS A 243 -17.79 6.53 26.50
N GLY A 244 -18.92 6.73 25.83
CA GLY A 244 -20.17 5.99 26.09
C GLY A 244 -20.01 4.47 25.91
N TYR A 245 -19.18 4.05 24.95
CA TYR A 245 -18.77 2.63 24.78
C TYR A 245 -17.67 2.17 25.75
N LYS A 246 -17.32 2.99 26.76
CA LYS A 246 -16.24 2.75 27.73
C LYS A 246 -14.87 2.53 27.07
N MET A 247 -14.66 3.12 25.90
CA MET A 247 -13.38 3.04 25.20
C MET A 247 -12.45 4.14 25.70
N VAL A 248 -11.23 3.75 26.08
CA VAL A 248 -10.21 4.69 26.50
C VAL A 248 -9.68 5.44 25.28
N THR A 249 -9.81 6.77 25.27
CA THR A 249 -9.18 7.64 24.27
C THR A 249 -7.68 7.67 24.51
N GLY A 250 -6.96 6.74 23.89
CA GLY A 250 -5.52 6.61 23.99
C GLY A 250 -4.75 7.36 22.90
N ILE A 251 -3.44 7.18 22.89
CA ILE A 251 -2.54 7.79 21.90
C ILE A 251 -2.91 7.43 20.45
N SER A 252 -3.46 6.24 20.21
CA SER A 252 -3.92 5.81 18.88
C SER A 252 -5.00 6.73 18.30
N THR A 253 -5.98 7.14 19.11
CA THR A 253 -7.03 8.07 18.69
C THR A 253 -6.44 9.44 18.37
N TYR A 254 -5.50 9.94 19.18
CA TYR A 254 -4.82 11.21 18.89
C TYR A 254 -3.94 11.13 17.64
N ASN A 255 -3.28 10.00 17.39
CA ASN A 255 -2.50 9.80 16.17
C ASN A 255 -3.39 9.87 14.92
N VAL A 256 -4.62 9.34 14.95
CA VAL A 256 -5.58 9.52 13.85
C VAL A 256 -5.88 10.99 13.61
N ARG A 257 -6.12 11.78 14.67
CA ARG A 257 -6.40 13.21 14.58
C ARG A 257 -5.21 14.01 14.05
N ILE A 258 -4.02 13.76 14.60
CA ILE A 258 -2.75 14.37 14.17
C ILE A 258 -2.48 14.06 12.71
N GLN A 259 -2.58 12.78 12.32
CA GLN A 259 -2.39 12.37 10.93
C GLN A 259 -3.39 13.07 10.00
N SER A 260 -4.66 13.16 10.39
CA SER A 260 -5.70 13.81 9.60
C SER A 260 -5.45 15.32 9.45
N LEU A 261 -5.05 16.02 10.51
CA LEU A 261 -4.66 17.43 10.43
C LEU A 261 -3.45 17.66 9.52
N CYS A 262 -2.40 16.83 9.63
CA CYS A 262 -1.25 16.88 8.72
C CYS A 262 -1.66 16.65 7.25
N LYS A 263 -2.60 15.74 6.98
CA LYS A 263 -3.13 15.50 5.62
C LYS A 263 -3.89 16.71 5.05
N LEU A 264 -4.50 17.52 5.92
CA LEU A 264 -5.19 18.77 5.57
C LEU A 264 -4.26 19.97 5.47
N LYS A 265 -2.93 19.76 5.56
CA LYS A 265 -1.93 20.84 5.63
C LYS A 265 -2.12 21.78 6.84
N LYS A 266 -2.60 21.22 7.96
CA LYS A 266 -2.81 21.91 9.24
C LYS A 266 -1.84 21.39 10.32
N SER A 267 -0.55 21.20 9.97
CA SER A 267 0.43 20.61 10.90
C SER A 267 0.68 21.46 12.16
N GLY A 268 0.48 22.78 12.09
CA GLY A 268 0.50 23.65 13.27
C GLY A 268 -0.56 23.29 14.32
N GLU A 269 -1.80 23.05 13.88
CA GLU A 269 -2.87 22.56 14.77
C GLU A 269 -2.57 21.13 15.27
N ALA A 270 -1.99 20.30 14.42
CA ALA A 270 -1.56 18.95 14.80
C ALA A 270 -0.48 18.99 15.91
N LYS A 271 0.46 19.93 15.84
CA LYS A 271 1.48 20.18 16.87
C LYS A 271 0.85 20.69 18.17
N ALA A 272 -0.10 21.64 18.09
CA ALA A 272 -0.84 22.09 19.27
C ALA A 272 -1.60 20.94 19.94
N LEU A 273 -2.16 20.02 19.15
CA LEU A 273 -2.79 18.80 19.66
C LEU A 273 -1.78 17.87 20.36
N LEU A 274 -0.56 17.72 19.81
CA LEU A 274 0.53 17.00 20.48
C LEU A 274 0.85 17.64 21.84
N ASP A 275 1.05 18.95 21.88
CA ASP A 275 1.38 19.64 23.14
C ASP A 275 0.27 19.49 24.18
N GLY A 276 -0.98 19.53 23.74
CA GLY A 276 -2.16 19.29 24.58
C GLY A 276 -2.30 17.85 25.10
N ILE A 277 -1.75 16.83 24.44
CA ILE A 277 -1.74 15.46 24.97
C ILE A 277 -0.56 15.23 25.92
N LEU A 278 0.60 15.85 25.65
CA LEU A 278 1.76 15.77 26.52
C LEU A 278 1.48 16.43 27.88
N SER A 279 0.78 17.57 27.89
CA SER A 279 0.38 18.25 29.14
C SER A 279 -0.61 17.46 29.99
N ARG A 280 -1.36 16.53 29.39
CA ARG A 280 -2.25 15.59 30.08
C ARG A 280 -1.53 14.33 30.58
N GLY A 281 -0.22 14.24 30.40
CA GLY A 281 0.60 13.09 30.80
C GLY A 281 0.54 11.90 29.83
N LEU A 282 -0.07 12.04 28.64
CA LEU A 282 -0.01 11.00 27.63
C LEU A 282 1.37 11.02 26.95
N LYS A 283 1.93 9.83 26.69
CA LYS A 283 3.20 9.70 25.98
C LYS A 283 2.96 9.58 24.48
N ALA A 284 3.57 10.47 23.71
CA ALA A 284 3.66 10.34 22.26
C ALA A 284 4.54 9.14 21.86
N ASN A 285 4.34 8.60 20.67
CA ASN A 285 5.13 7.50 20.13
C ASN A 285 5.74 7.84 18.76
N CYS A 286 6.48 6.93 18.16
CA CYS A 286 7.12 7.15 16.86
C CYS A 286 6.12 7.53 15.76
N ALA A 287 4.92 6.95 15.76
CA ALA A 287 3.88 7.30 14.80
C ALA A 287 3.38 8.74 14.99
N THR A 288 3.27 9.23 16.22
CA THR A 288 2.88 10.63 16.52
C THR A 288 3.85 11.62 15.88
N TYR A 289 5.15 11.45 16.14
CA TYR A 289 6.19 12.33 15.60
C TYR A 289 6.38 12.13 14.09
N GLY A 290 6.32 10.90 13.59
CA GLY A 290 6.42 10.59 12.16
C GLY A 290 5.34 11.29 11.34
N HIS A 291 4.09 11.35 11.84
CA HIS A 291 3.02 12.10 11.19
C HIS A 291 3.29 13.61 11.14
N LEU A 292 3.83 14.20 12.21
CA LEU A 292 4.15 15.63 12.25
C LEU A 292 5.35 15.97 11.36
N ILE A 293 6.41 15.17 11.40
CA ILE A 293 7.59 15.32 10.54
C ILE A 293 7.16 15.30 9.08
N LEU A 294 6.40 14.27 8.67
CA LEU A 294 5.89 14.16 7.30
C LEU A 294 4.95 15.33 6.93
N GLY A 295 4.09 15.76 7.87
CA GLY A 295 3.18 16.87 7.69
C GLY A 295 3.91 18.17 7.40
N PHE A 296 4.81 18.58 8.30
CA PHE A 296 5.61 19.79 8.13
C PHE A 296 6.51 19.74 6.90
N CYS A 297 7.11 18.58 6.57
CA CYS A 297 7.85 18.40 5.33
C CYS A 297 6.99 18.65 4.08
N LYS A 298 5.77 18.11 4.03
CA LYS A 298 4.84 18.33 2.91
C LYS A 298 4.33 19.76 2.80
N GLU A 299 4.30 20.49 3.91
CA GLU A 299 3.97 21.91 3.97
C GLU A 299 5.19 22.81 3.66
N GLY A 300 6.38 22.23 3.48
CA GLY A 300 7.63 22.97 3.21
C GLY A 300 8.28 23.58 4.45
N ASN A 301 7.74 23.35 5.66
CA ASN A 301 8.29 23.85 6.90
C ASN A 301 9.33 22.86 7.48
N LEU A 302 10.50 22.82 6.86
CA LEU A 302 11.56 21.87 7.23
C LEU A 302 12.15 22.14 8.61
N GLU A 303 12.15 23.39 9.08
CA GLU A 303 12.67 23.73 10.41
C GLU A 303 11.78 23.14 11.52
N GLU A 304 10.45 23.22 11.37
CA GLU A 304 9.56 22.52 12.31
C GLU A 304 9.66 21.00 12.17
N ALA A 305 9.87 20.45 10.97
CA ALA A 305 10.10 19.02 10.80
C ALA A 305 11.37 18.54 11.54
N LYS A 306 12.49 19.28 11.42
CA LYS A 306 13.74 19.03 12.16
C LYS A 306 13.51 19.16 13.68
N SER A 307 12.76 20.17 14.11
CA SER A 307 12.40 20.37 15.52
C SER A 307 11.59 19.20 16.09
N MET A 308 10.61 18.68 15.35
CA MET A 308 9.83 17.50 15.77
C MET A 308 10.68 16.24 15.85
N PHE A 309 11.63 16.07 14.94
CA PHE A 309 12.61 14.98 15.01
C PHE A 309 13.50 15.09 16.27
N GLN A 310 14.03 16.27 16.57
CA GLN A 310 14.83 16.46 17.77
C GLN A 310 14.01 16.25 19.05
N LYS A 311 12.74 16.72 19.08
CA LYS A 311 11.82 16.48 20.21
C LYS A 311 11.53 15.00 20.41
N MET A 312 11.40 14.22 19.33
CA MET A 312 11.28 12.76 19.37
C MET A 312 12.49 12.12 20.05
N VAL A 313 13.71 12.45 19.60
CA VAL A 313 14.96 11.93 20.16
C VAL A 313 15.11 12.32 21.63
N ASN A 314 14.87 13.59 21.97
CA ASN A 314 14.94 14.10 23.34
C ASN A 314 13.90 13.46 24.28
N SER A 315 12.81 12.94 23.72
CA SER A 315 11.80 12.17 24.47
C SER A 315 12.21 10.70 24.71
N GLY A 316 13.43 10.31 24.30
CA GLY A 316 13.96 8.94 24.43
C GLY A 316 13.40 7.97 23.39
N LEU A 317 12.74 8.45 22.34
CA LEU A 317 12.24 7.61 21.26
C LEU A 317 13.33 7.43 20.20
N LYS A 318 13.53 6.19 19.74
CA LYS A 318 14.42 5.89 18.63
C LYS A 318 13.70 6.17 17.30
N PRO A 319 14.22 7.08 16.45
CA PRO A 319 13.67 7.29 15.11
C PRO A 319 13.73 6.01 14.28
N ASP A 320 12.65 5.74 13.55
CA ASP A 320 12.63 4.66 12.57
C ASP A 320 13.16 5.12 11.21
N ALA A 321 13.30 4.17 10.30
CA ALA A 321 13.75 4.43 8.93
C ALA A 321 12.90 5.49 8.22
N GLU A 322 11.58 5.51 8.44
CA GLU A 322 10.66 6.41 7.75
C GLU A 322 10.90 7.87 8.16
N CYS A 323 11.19 8.14 9.43
CA CYS A 323 11.54 9.48 9.91
C CYS A 323 12.79 10.03 9.21
N TYR A 324 13.87 9.23 9.17
CA TYR A 324 15.11 9.61 8.49
C TYR A 324 14.91 9.79 6.99
N PHE A 325 14.27 8.81 6.33
CA PHE A 325 14.12 8.82 4.87
C PHE A 325 13.26 10.00 4.41
N THR A 326 12.24 10.35 5.19
CA THR A 326 11.41 11.53 4.96
C THR A 326 12.26 12.79 5.01
N LEU A 327 13.00 13.03 6.10
CA LEU A 327 13.80 14.25 6.24
C LEU A 327 14.87 14.37 5.16
N VAL A 328 15.66 13.31 4.92
CA VAL A 328 16.69 13.33 3.86
C VAL A 328 16.08 13.63 2.50
N TYR A 329 14.95 12.98 2.16
CA TYR A 329 14.27 13.22 0.90
C TYR A 329 13.81 14.68 0.75
N TYR A 330 13.09 15.23 1.73
CA TYR A 330 12.56 16.59 1.62
C TYR A 330 13.65 17.66 1.72
N LEU A 331 14.73 17.44 2.47
CA LEU A 331 15.89 18.34 2.50
C LEU A 331 16.57 18.39 1.11
N CYS A 332 16.74 17.25 0.45
CA CYS A 332 17.22 17.22 -0.94
C CYS A 332 16.27 17.94 -1.91
N GLN A 333 14.95 17.77 -1.77
CA GLN A 333 13.97 18.48 -2.61
C GLN A 333 14.02 20.00 -2.40
N SER A 334 14.28 20.47 -1.18
CA SER A 334 14.45 21.89 -0.86
C SER A 334 15.88 22.41 -1.10
N ARG A 335 16.77 21.59 -1.65
CA ARG A 335 18.19 21.92 -1.94
C ARG A 335 19.03 22.28 -0.72
N ASP A 336 18.59 21.91 0.49
CA ASP A 336 19.38 22.00 1.72
C ASP A 336 20.24 20.73 1.85
N PHE A 337 21.23 20.60 0.96
CA PHE A 337 22.04 19.39 0.81
C PHE A 337 22.98 19.18 1.99
N GLU A 338 23.43 20.25 2.65
CA GLU A 338 24.18 20.16 3.90
C GLU A 338 23.39 19.49 5.02
N ALA A 339 22.18 19.98 5.30
CA ALA A 339 21.35 19.36 6.33
C ALA A 339 20.91 17.95 5.92
N ALA A 340 20.70 17.71 4.63
CA ALA A 340 20.42 16.36 4.12
C ALA A 340 21.58 15.40 4.39
N LEU A 341 22.83 15.85 4.19
CA LEU A 341 24.03 15.08 4.50
C LEU A 341 24.18 14.83 6.01
N GLU A 342 23.95 15.82 6.86
CA GLU A 342 23.97 15.66 8.31
C GLU A 342 22.93 14.61 8.77
N MET A 343 21.70 14.73 8.26
CA MET A 343 20.63 13.79 8.58
C MET A 343 20.93 12.38 8.04
N TYR A 344 21.56 12.27 6.87
CA TYR A 344 22.03 11.00 6.33
C TYR A 344 23.11 10.35 7.21
N LYS A 345 24.09 11.12 7.69
CA LYS A 345 25.12 10.62 8.61
C LYS A 345 24.49 10.07 9.90
N LYS A 346 23.49 10.76 10.46
CA LYS A 346 22.71 10.27 11.62
C LYS A 346 21.94 8.98 11.29
N CYS A 347 21.27 8.96 10.14
CA CYS A 347 20.57 7.78 9.62
C CYS A 347 21.50 6.55 9.53
N LEU A 348 22.72 6.76 9.01
CA LEU A 348 23.72 5.71 8.82
C LEU A 348 24.26 5.17 10.15
N ALA A 349 24.52 6.06 11.11
CA ALA A 349 24.97 5.72 12.46
C ALA A 349 23.92 4.86 13.20
N ASP A 350 22.64 5.13 12.98
CA ASP A 350 21.53 4.35 13.56
C ASP A 350 21.25 3.03 12.83
N GLY A 351 22.02 2.72 11.78
CA GLY A 351 21.95 1.46 11.03
C GLY A 351 21.00 1.47 9.84
N TRP A 352 20.50 2.64 9.43
CA TRP A 352 19.56 2.78 8.32
C TRP A 352 20.24 3.34 7.08
N VAL A 353 19.80 2.90 5.90
CA VAL A 353 20.27 3.45 4.61
C VAL A 353 19.06 3.83 3.77
N PRO A 354 18.92 5.11 3.35
CA PRO A 354 17.81 5.55 2.50
C PRO A 354 17.77 4.82 1.16
N ASN A 355 16.62 4.88 0.50
CA ASN A 355 16.45 4.25 -0.79
C ASN A 355 17.36 4.88 -1.87
N PHE A 356 17.61 4.14 -2.94
CA PHE A 356 18.50 4.56 -4.04
C PHE A 356 18.15 5.94 -4.61
N SER A 357 16.87 6.26 -4.79
CA SER A 357 16.45 7.55 -5.36
C SER A 357 16.81 8.72 -4.44
N THR A 358 16.60 8.56 -3.14
CA THR A 358 16.96 9.58 -2.14
C THR A 358 18.47 9.77 -2.09
N MET A 359 19.24 8.69 -2.08
CA MET A 359 20.70 8.76 -2.04
C MET A 359 21.28 9.36 -3.33
N LYS A 360 20.74 8.98 -4.50
CA LYS A 360 21.13 9.56 -5.78
C LYS A 360 20.92 11.07 -5.78
N SER A 361 19.75 11.53 -5.32
CA SER A 361 19.44 12.96 -5.22
C SER A 361 20.38 13.71 -4.27
N LEU A 362 20.83 13.07 -3.18
CA LEU A 362 21.81 13.66 -2.26
C LEU A 362 23.17 13.81 -2.92
N VAL A 363 23.67 12.75 -3.58
CA VAL A 363 24.96 12.75 -4.28
C VAL A 363 25.01 13.79 -5.39
N GLU A 364 23.99 13.82 -6.27
CA GLU A 364 23.89 14.82 -7.34
C GLU A 364 23.79 16.24 -6.77
N GLY A 365 23.05 16.40 -5.66
CA GLY A 365 22.92 17.66 -4.94
C GLY A 365 24.25 18.18 -4.38
N LEU A 366 24.99 17.33 -3.67
CA LEU A 366 26.32 17.65 -3.12
C LEU A 366 27.31 18.03 -4.23
N ALA A 367 27.32 17.28 -5.34
CA ALA A 367 28.13 17.62 -6.51
C ALA A 367 27.79 18.99 -7.08
N SER A 368 26.50 19.35 -7.12
CA SER A 368 26.02 20.64 -7.64
C SER A 368 26.44 21.85 -6.80
N ILE A 369 26.78 21.63 -5.52
CA ILE A 369 27.30 22.65 -4.59
C ILE A 369 28.82 22.50 -4.37
N SER A 370 29.50 21.83 -5.31
CA SER A 370 30.96 21.61 -5.30
C SER A 370 31.50 20.79 -4.10
N LYS A 371 30.63 20.04 -3.41
CA LYS A 371 30.99 19.09 -2.34
C LYS A 371 31.18 17.68 -2.89
N VAL A 372 32.10 17.58 -3.85
CA VAL A 372 32.34 16.35 -4.63
C VAL A 372 32.96 15.26 -3.76
N ASP A 373 33.84 15.62 -2.83
CA ASP A 373 34.48 14.66 -1.92
C ASP A 373 33.46 13.99 -1.01
N GLU A 374 32.54 14.76 -0.43
CA GLU A 374 31.44 14.22 0.37
C GLU A 374 30.48 13.38 -0.49
N ALA A 375 30.24 13.77 -1.74
CA ALA A 375 29.44 12.97 -2.67
C ALA A 375 30.09 11.60 -2.93
N ARG A 376 31.41 11.54 -3.13
CA ARG A 376 32.17 10.27 -3.27
C ARG A 376 32.15 9.46 -1.97
N GLU A 377 32.29 10.10 -0.81
CA GLU A 377 32.19 9.43 0.50
C GLU A 377 30.83 8.75 0.68
N VAL A 378 29.74 9.45 0.35
CA VAL A 378 28.37 8.89 0.40
C VAL A 378 28.24 7.67 -0.51
N ILE A 379 28.76 7.73 -1.74
CA ILE A 379 28.75 6.59 -2.67
C ILE A 379 29.49 5.39 -2.07
N ALA A 380 30.69 5.60 -1.52
CA ALA A 380 31.49 4.54 -0.91
C ALA A 380 30.74 3.87 0.26
N GLN A 381 30.16 4.65 1.16
CA GLN A 381 29.38 4.14 2.29
C GLN A 381 28.14 3.36 1.84
N VAL A 382 27.45 3.81 0.78
CA VAL A 382 26.29 3.09 0.23
C VAL A 382 26.71 1.77 -0.42
N LYS A 383 27.82 1.75 -1.17
CA LYS A 383 28.37 0.52 -1.78
C LYS A 383 28.78 -0.52 -0.73
N GLU A 384 29.35 -0.07 0.39
CA GLU A 384 29.73 -0.95 1.51
C GLU A 384 28.50 -1.62 2.15
N LYS A 385 27.45 -0.83 2.44
CA LYS A 385 26.26 -1.34 3.14
C LYS A 385 25.24 -2.02 2.24
N ILE A 386 25.21 -1.69 0.95
CA ILE A 386 24.23 -2.21 -0.02
C ILE A 386 24.97 -2.74 -1.25
N SER A 387 25.16 -4.05 -1.30
CA SER A 387 25.72 -4.77 -2.47
C SER A 387 24.82 -4.75 -3.70
N ARG A 388 23.59 -4.23 -3.58
CA ARG A 388 22.62 -4.13 -4.68
C ARG A 388 22.75 -2.80 -5.41
N ASN A 389 22.83 -2.85 -6.75
CA ASN A 389 23.01 -1.70 -7.65
C ASN A 389 24.42 -1.06 -7.61
N VAL A 390 25.47 -1.80 -7.24
CA VAL A 390 26.86 -1.27 -7.23
C VAL A 390 27.26 -0.72 -8.60
N GLU A 391 26.89 -1.40 -9.69
CA GLU A 391 27.15 -0.93 -11.07
C GLU A 391 26.54 0.45 -11.33
N LYS A 392 25.28 0.68 -10.94
CA LYS A 392 24.64 2.00 -11.09
C LYS A 392 25.33 3.08 -10.28
N TRP A 393 25.94 2.73 -9.16
CA TRP A 393 26.72 3.66 -8.34
C TRP A 393 28.11 3.92 -8.93
N ASN A 394 28.69 2.98 -9.67
CA ASN A 394 29.91 3.24 -10.44
C ASN A 394 29.63 4.28 -11.55
N ASP A 395 28.54 4.11 -12.31
CA ASP A 395 28.15 5.07 -13.35
C ASP A 395 27.95 6.49 -12.78
N ILE A 396 27.29 6.60 -11.61
CA ILE A 396 27.08 7.88 -10.93
C ILE A 396 28.41 8.49 -10.47
N GLU A 397 29.32 7.67 -9.94
CA GLU A 397 30.63 8.13 -9.44
C GLU A 397 31.56 8.62 -10.56
N GLU A 398 31.52 7.96 -11.72
CA GLU A 398 32.26 8.37 -12.93
C GLU A 398 31.72 9.68 -13.51
N ALA A 399 30.41 9.94 -13.37
CA ALA A 399 29.78 11.17 -13.82
C ALA A 399 30.04 12.38 -12.91
N LEU A 400 30.61 12.18 -11.71
CA LEU A 400 30.95 13.29 -10.81
C LEU A 400 32.09 14.13 -11.39
N PRO A 401 32.08 15.46 -11.17
CA PRO A 401 33.21 16.32 -11.52
C PRO A 401 34.53 15.77 -10.96
N LYS A 402 35.61 15.98 -11.70
CA LYS A 402 36.97 15.59 -11.27
C LYS A 402 37.52 16.53 -10.21
#